data_AF-A0A3M1KBT9-F1
#
_entry.id   AF-A0A3M1KBT9-F1
#
_cell.length_a   1.000
_cell.length_b   1.000
_cell.length_c   1.000
_cell.angle_alpha   90.00
_cell.angle_beta   90.00
_cell.angle_gamma   90.00
#
_symmetry.space_group_name_H-M   'P 1'
#
loop_
_entity.id
_entity.type
_entity.pdbx_description
1 polymer ?
#
loop_
_entity_poly.entity_id
_entity_poly.type
_entity_poly.pdbx_seq_one_letter_code
_entity_poly.pdbx_strand_id
1 'polypeptide(L)'
;MSEPSAFPHWHGTTILCLTKDGRTVMAGDGQVSMGDTVVKAKARKVRRLAEGRVLAGFAGATADAFTLLERLESKLERFPAQLTRACVELAKDWRTDRYLRRLEALLAVSDGRVSLLVSGNGDVLEPDDGIIGIGSGGNYALAAARALIDL
;
A
#
# COMPACT_ATOMS: atom_id res chain seq x y z
N MET A 1 13.18 -11.99 -24.00
CA MET A 1 14.17 -11.53 -23.01
C MET A 1 14.06 -10.02 -22.97
N SER A 2 13.60 -9.45 -21.86
CA SER A 2 13.66 -8.01 -21.62
C SER A 2 15.12 -7.60 -21.44
N GLU A 3 15.55 -6.52 -22.09
CA GLU A 3 16.89 -5.95 -21.89
C GLU A 3 17.11 -5.60 -20.41
N PRO A 4 18.31 -5.84 -19.86
CA PRO A 4 18.60 -5.43 -18.49
C PRO A 4 18.57 -3.90 -18.42
N SER A 5 17.69 -3.38 -17.55
CA SER A 5 17.66 -1.97 -17.19
C SER A 5 19.08 -1.50 -16.84
N ALA A 6 19.54 -0.41 -17.47
CA ALA A 6 20.84 0.21 -17.20
C ALA A 6 20.98 0.73 -15.75
N PHE A 7 19.88 0.76 -14.99
CA PHE A 7 19.85 1.13 -13.59
C PHE A 7 19.44 -0.05 -12.71
N PRO A 8 20.06 -0.22 -11.52
CA PRO A 8 19.71 -1.30 -10.61
C PRO A 8 18.25 -1.18 -10.16
N HIS A 9 17.54 -2.32 -10.18
CA HIS A 9 16.16 -2.41 -9.73
C HIS A 9 16.06 -2.09 -8.24
N TRP A 10 15.12 -1.23 -7.86
CA TRP A 10 14.84 -0.93 -6.46
C TRP A 10 13.85 -1.95 -5.90
N HIS A 11 14.25 -2.64 -4.84
CA HIS A 11 13.34 -3.48 -4.07
C HIS A 11 12.86 -2.71 -2.85
N GLY A 12 11.54 -2.46 -2.81
CA GLY A 12 10.88 -1.82 -1.67
C GLY A 12 10.60 -2.78 -0.53
N THR A 13 10.24 -2.21 0.62
CA THR A 13 9.76 -2.96 1.79
C THR A 13 8.53 -3.79 1.42
N THR A 14 8.30 -4.82 2.22
CA THR A 14 7.08 -5.61 2.30
C THR A 14 6.13 -4.99 3.31
N ILE A 15 4.84 -4.93 2.97
CA ILE A 15 3.79 -4.52 3.89
C ILE A 15 2.73 -5.61 3.91
N LEU A 16 2.29 -5.97 5.10
CA LEU A 16 1.19 -6.87 5.37
C LEU A 16 0.12 -6.11 6.15
N CYS A 17 -1.10 -6.11 5.64
CA CYS A 17 -2.30 -5.66 6.33
C CYS A 17 -3.20 -6.86 6.56
N LEU A 18 -3.75 -6.97 7.76
CA LEU A 18 -4.60 -8.07 8.18
C LEU A 18 -5.74 -7.50 9.02
N THR A 19 -6.96 -7.87 8.66
CA THR A 19 -8.17 -7.53 9.40
C THR A 19 -8.87 -8.79 9.85
N LYS A 20 -9.08 -8.92 11.16
CA LYS A 20 -9.80 -10.04 11.78
C LYS A 20 -10.60 -9.53 12.98
N ASP A 21 -11.83 -10.00 13.14
CA ASP A 21 -12.70 -9.68 14.28
C ASP A 21 -12.85 -8.17 14.55
N GLY A 22 -12.97 -7.37 13.48
CA GLY A 22 -13.09 -5.91 13.55
C GLY A 22 -11.82 -5.20 14.03
N ARG A 23 -10.67 -5.87 14.00
CA ARG A 23 -9.36 -5.31 14.33
C ARG A 23 -8.44 -5.40 13.12
N THR A 24 -7.74 -4.30 12.85
CA THR A 24 -6.74 -4.25 11.78
C THR A 24 -5.35 -4.07 12.34
N VAL A 25 -4.42 -4.87 11.81
CA VAL A 25 -2.99 -4.70 12.01
C VAL A 25 -2.34 -4.45 10.65
N MET A 26 -1.43 -3.48 10.60
CA MET A 26 -0.59 -3.25 9.43
C MET A 26 0.86 -3.16 9.87
N ALA A 27 1.69 -4.01 9.28
CA ALA A 27 3.11 -4.09 9.55
C ALA A 27 3.89 -4.00 8.24
N GLY A 28 5.10 -3.47 8.32
CA GLY A 28 6.04 -3.53 7.21
C GLY A 28 7.46 -3.61 7.73
N ASP A 29 8.33 -4.25 6.97
CA ASP A 29 9.75 -4.25 7.27
C ASP A 29 10.39 -2.91 6.87
N GLY A 30 11.68 -2.77 7.17
CA GLY A 30 12.43 -1.54 6.94
C GLY A 30 13.44 -1.60 5.81
N GLN A 31 13.60 -2.73 5.13
CA GLN A 31 14.65 -2.93 4.14
C GLN A 31 14.31 -2.24 2.82
N VAL A 32 15.29 -1.50 2.29
CA VAL A 32 15.31 -0.97 0.94
C VAL A 32 16.61 -1.43 0.31
N SER A 33 16.50 -2.12 -0.81
CA SER A 33 17.65 -2.62 -1.56
C SER A 33 17.71 -2.01 -2.96
N MET A 34 18.92 -1.80 -3.45
CA MET A 34 19.24 -1.41 -4.82
C MET A 34 20.00 -2.57 -5.46
N GLY A 35 19.34 -3.33 -6.33
CA GLY A 35 19.78 -4.67 -6.70
C GLY A 35 19.99 -5.53 -5.44
N ASP A 36 21.15 -6.19 -5.37
CA ASP A 36 21.51 -7.08 -4.26
C ASP A 36 22.05 -6.33 -3.02
N THR A 37 22.17 -5.01 -3.07
CA THR A 37 22.75 -4.21 -1.98
C THR A 37 21.67 -3.58 -1.11
N VAL A 38 21.75 -3.80 0.21
CA VAL A 38 20.89 -3.11 1.19
C VAL A 38 21.36 -1.66 1.37
N VAL A 39 20.49 -0.71 1.02
CA VAL A 39 20.77 0.74 1.12
C VAL A 39 20.24 1.32 2.44
N LYS A 40 19.12 0.81 2.94
CA LYS A 40 18.50 1.26 4.19
C LYS A 40 17.80 0.10 4.89
N ALA A 41 18.06 -0.07 6.18
CA ALA A 41 17.43 -1.14 6.97
C ALA A 41 16.20 -0.69 7.79
N LYS A 42 15.97 0.63 7.92
CA LYS A 42 14.94 1.20 8.82
C LYS A 42 14.03 2.21 8.10
N ALA A 43 13.45 1.81 6.97
CA ALA A 43 12.33 2.53 6.38
C ALA A 43 11.04 2.36 7.22
N ARG A 44 10.16 3.35 7.19
CA ARG A 44 8.82 3.27 7.80
C ARG A 44 7.81 3.68 6.76
N LYS A 45 7.12 2.70 6.17
CA LYS A 45 6.16 2.88 5.08
C LYS A 45 4.70 2.67 5.47
N VAL A 46 4.45 2.40 6.76
CA VAL A 46 3.11 2.42 7.36
C VAL A 46 2.90 3.78 8.01
N ARG A 47 1.76 4.41 7.69
CA ARG A 47 1.34 5.72 8.18
C ARG A 47 -0.06 5.65 8.74
N ARG A 48 -0.34 6.57 9.65
CA ARG A 48 -1.66 6.84 10.20
C ARG A 48 -2.21 8.09 9.51
N LEU A 49 -3.42 7.98 8.99
CA LEU A 49 -4.18 9.04 8.32
C LEU A 49 -5.49 9.28 9.09
N ALA A 50 -6.22 10.33 8.75
CA ALA A 50 -7.50 10.71 9.31
C ALA A 50 -7.51 10.71 10.85
N GLU A 51 -6.54 11.42 11.44
CA GLU A 51 -6.34 11.50 12.90
C GLU A 51 -6.10 10.13 13.56
N GLY A 52 -5.50 9.20 12.81
CA GLY A 52 -5.16 7.87 13.32
C GLY A 52 -6.23 6.81 13.12
N ARG A 53 -7.37 7.16 12.53
CA ARG A 53 -8.47 6.22 12.22
C ARG A 53 -8.19 5.32 11.02
N VAL A 54 -7.29 5.75 10.13
CA VAL A 54 -6.93 4.99 8.92
C VAL A 54 -5.46 4.59 8.97
N LEU A 55 -5.18 3.33 8.69
CA LEU A 55 -3.84 2.81 8.43
C LEU A 55 -3.61 2.79 6.92
N ALA A 56 -2.47 3.32 6.46
CA ALA A 56 -2.06 3.28 5.07
C ALA A 56 -0.62 2.81 4.95
N GLY A 57 -0.39 1.82 4.10
CA GLY A 57 0.91 1.25 3.78
C GLY A 57 1.15 1.36 2.28
N PHE A 58 2.39 1.67 1.89
CA PHE A 58 2.76 1.77 0.48
C PHE A 58 3.97 0.93 0.11
N ALA A 59 3.91 0.32 -1.08
CA ALA A 59 5.06 -0.26 -1.76
C ALA A 59 5.34 0.59 -3.00
N GLY A 60 6.59 1.04 -3.18
CA GLY A 60 6.99 1.98 -4.24
C GLY A 60 7.97 3.04 -3.74
N ALA A 61 8.25 4.05 -4.57
CA ALA A 61 9.15 5.14 -4.22
C ALA A 61 8.55 5.99 -3.09
N THR A 62 9.42 6.53 -2.23
CA THR A 62 8.98 7.30 -1.04
C THR A 62 8.29 8.60 -1.42
N ALA A 63 8.74 9.29 -2.47
CA ALA A 63 8.16 10.55 -2.93
C ALA A 63 6.72 10.34 -3.45
N ASP A 64 6.55 9.37 -4.34
CA ASP A 64 5.27 8.95 -4.91
C ASP A 64 4.24 8.66 -3.83
N ALA A 65 4.68 7.96 -2.79
CA ALA A 65 3.82 7.63 -1.67
C ALA A 65 3.37 8.83 -0.85
N PHE A 66 4.27 9.79 -0.56
CA PHE A 66 3.84 11.01 0.13
C PHE A 66 2.79 11.76 -0.68
N THR A 67 2.98 11.88 -2.00
CA THR A 67 1.99 12.50 -2.89
C THR A 67 0.63 11.78 -2.84
N LEU A 68 0.63 10.44 -2.88
CA LEU A 68 -0.62 9.67 -2.84
C LEU A 68 -1.30 9.74 -1.47
N LEU A 69 -0.53 9.71 -0.38
CA LEU A 69 -1.06 9.80 0.98
C LEU A 69 -1.67 11.18 1.26
N GLU A 70 -1.01 12.27 0.84
CA GLU A 70 -1.57 13.63 0.97
C GLU A 70 -2.89 13.77 0.22
N ARG A 71 -2.98 13.22 -1.00
CA ARG A 71 -4.23 13.21 -1.76
C ARG A 71 -5.30 12.37 -1.09
N LEU A 72 -4.94 11.20 -0.56
CA LEU A 72 -5.87 10.36 0.19
C LEU A 72 -6.40 11.06 1.43
N GLU A 73 -5.54 11.74 2.20
CA GLU A 73 -5.92 12.56 3.36
C GLU A 73 -6.98 13.59 2.98
N SER A 74 -6.75 14.34 1.90
CA SER A 74 -7.71 15.31 1.38
C SER A 74 -9.06 14.67 0.98
N LYS A 75 -9.05 13.46 0.39
CA LYS A 75 -10.30 12.73 0.09
C LYS A 75 -11.00 12.26 1.37
N LEU A 76 -10.26 11.83 2.39
CA LEU A 76 -10.81 11.41 3.68
C LEU A 76 -11.43 12.57 4.47
N GLU A 77 -10.86 13.77 4.37
CA GLU A 77 -11.46 15.00 4.90
C GLU A 77 -12.77 15.34 4.17
N ARG A 78 -12.79 15.21 2.84
CA ARG A 78 -13.98 15.47 2.02
C ARG A 78 -15.08 14.42 2.19
N PHE A 79 -14.71 13.17 2.46
CA PHE A 79 -15.64 12.05 2.64
C PHE A 79 -15.40 11.35 3.99
N PRO A 80 -15.77 12.00 5.12
CA PRO A 80 -15.51 11.45 6.44
C PRO A 80 -16.14 10.06 6.62
N ALA A 81 -15.37 9.13 7.17
CA ALA A 81 -15.78 7.75 7.45
C ALA A 81 -16.25 6.94 6.23
N GLN A 82 -15.93 7.37 5.01
CA GLN A 82 -16.23 6.65 3.77
C GLN A 82 -14.93 6.24 3.07
N LEU A 83 -14.18 5.30 3.68
CA LEU A 83 -12.86 4.89 3.16
C LEU A 83 -12.94 4.41 1.70
N THR A 84 -13.88 3.52 1.39
CA THR A 84 -14.07 3.00 0.04
C THR A 84 -14.28 4.11 -0.99
N ARG A 85 -15.10 5.11 -0.65
CA ARG A 85 -15.34 6.26 -1.54
C ARG A 85 -14.07 7.10 -1.72
N ALA A 86 -13.34 7.38 -0.65
CA ALA A 86 -12.09 8.12 -0.71
C ALA A 86 -11.05 7.41 -1.60
N CYS A 87 -10.91 6.08 -1.45
CA CYS A 87 -10.02 5.26 -2.27
C CYS A 87 -10.45 5.21 -3.74
N VAL A 88 -11.75 5.11 -4.04
CA VAL A 88 -12.26 5.16 -5.43
C VAL A 88 -11.99 6.51 -6.09
N GLU A 89 -12.19 7.62 -5.38
CA GLU A 89 -11.90 8.95 -5.90
C GLU A 89 -10.40 9.17 -6.08
N LEU A 90 -9.56 8.65 -5.19
CA LEU A 90 -8.11 8.62 -5.37
C LEU A 90 -7.72 7.81 -6.62
N ALA A 91 -8.27 6.61 -6.79
CA ALA A 91 -7.96 5.74 -7.93
C ALA A 91 -8.34 6.39 -9.28
N LYS A 92 -9.46 7.12 -9.32
CA LYS A 92 -9.86 7.93 -10.49
C LYS A 92 -8.84 9.03 -10.78
N ASP A 93 -8.46 9.82 -9.78
CA ASP A 93 -7.44 10.86 -9.92
C ASP A 93 -6.11 10.26 -10.37
N TRP A 94 -5.70 9.14 -9.76
CA TRP A 94 -4.45 8.45 -10.06
C TRP A 94 -4.40 8.00 -11.52
N ARG A 95 -5.47 7.39 -12.03
CA ARG A 95 -5.57 6.93 -13.41
C ARG A 95 -5.61 8.06 -14.43
N THR A 96 -6.21 9.21 -14.09
CA THR A 96 -6.46 10.31 -15.03
C THR A 96 -5.35 11.36 -15.04
N ASP A 97 -4.67 11.58 -13.92
CA ASP A 97 -3.58 12.54 -13.81
C ASP A 97 -2.33 12.05 -14.58
N ARG A 98 -1.79 12.94 -15.42
CA ARG A 98 -0.65 12.64 -16.31
C ARG A 98 0.60 12.20 -15.55
N TYR A 99 0.82 12.73 -14.34
CA TYR A 99 1.96 12.43 -13.49
C TYR A 99 1.69 11.19 -12.65
N LEU A 100 0.53 11.11 -11.99
CA LEU A 100 0.22 10.01 -11.08
C LEU A 100 0.19 8.64 -11.78
N ARG A 101 -0.33 8.56 -13.01
CA ARG A 101 -0.42 7.28 -13.74
C ARG A 101 0.93 6.60 -14.04
N ARG A 102 2.05 7.33 -13.86
CA ARG A 102 3.41 6.80 -14.04
C ARG A 102 4.00 6.23 -12.76
N LEU A 103 3.32 6.42 -11.63
CA LEU A 103 3.80 5.94 -10.34
C LEU A 103 3.59 4.43 -10.26
N GLU A 104 4.69 3.71 -10.05
CA GLU A 104 4.69 2.26 -9.84
C GLU A 104 4.55 1.96 -8.34
N ALA A 105 3.39 2.32 -7.79
CA ALA A 105 3.08 2.13 -6.37
C ALA A 105 1.78 1.34 -6.15
N LEU A 106 1.75 0.62 -5.04
CA LEU A 106 0.55 -0.01 -4.48
C LEU A 106 0.30 0.54 -3.09
N LEU A 107 -0.97 0.75 -2.75
CA LEU A 107 -1.40 1.17 -1.41
C LEU A 107 -2.27 0.07 -0.78
N ALA A 108 -1.96 -0.30 0.45
CA ALA A 108 -2.86 -1.04 1.33
C ALA A 108 -3.43 -0.06 2.35
N VAL A 109 -4.76 0.05 2.43
CA VAL A 109 -5.42 1.06 3.27
C VAL A 109 -6.56 0.41 4.05
N SER A 110 -6.72 0.74 5.34
CA SER A 110 -7.81 0.19 6.14
C SER A 110 -8.23 1.14 7.27
N ASP A 111 -9.52 1.13 7.61
CA ASP A 111 -10.12 1.91 8.70
C ASP A 111 -10.59 1.03 9.88
N GLY A 112 -10.21 -0.25 9.91
CA GLY A 112 -10.70 -1.22 10.90
C GLY A 112 -11.97 -1.96 10.47
N ARG A 113 -12.74 -1.43 9.51
CA ARG A 113 -13.95 -2.06 8.99
C ARG A 113 -13.73 -2.70 7.63
N VAL A 114 -13.03 -1.99 6.75
CA VAL A 114 -12.69 -2.45 5.40
C VAL A 114 -11.20 -2.37 5.16
N SER A 115 -10.68 -3.23 4.30
CA SER A 115 -9.28 -3.25 3.88
C SER A 115 -9.21 -3.21 2.36
N LEU A 116 -8.51 -2.23 1.80
CA LEU A 116 -8.49 -1.94 0.38
C LEU A 116 -7.06 -1.93 -0.17
N LEU A 117 -6.87 -2.63 -1.27
CA LEU A 117 -5.71 -2.51 -2.15
C LEU A 117 -6.05 -1.49 -3.25
N VAL A 118 -5.24 -0.45 -3.39
CA VAL A 118 -5.39 0.59 -4.42
C VAL A 118 -4.17 0.61 -5.33
N SER A 119 -4.40 0.66 -6.64
CA SER A 119 -3.34 0.64 -7.67
C SER A 119 -3.45 1.83 -8.63
N GLY A 120 -2.33 2.17 -9.29
CA GLY A 120 -2.28 3.18 -10.34
C GLY A 120 -3.05 2.85 -11.63
N ASN A 121 -3.49 1.60 -11.79
CA ASN A 121 -4.36 1.19 -12.89
C ASN A 121 -5.83 1.60 -12.67
N GLY A 122 -6.14 2.13 -11.49
CA GLY A 122 -7.48 2.52 -11.07
C GLY A 122 -8.23 1.40 -10.34
N ASP A 123 -7.55 0.34 -9.91
CA ASP A 123 -8.17 -0.75 -9.17
C ASP A 123 -8.34 -0.38 -7.70
N VAL A 124 -9.50 -0.73 -7.14
CA VAL A 124 -9.78 -0.69 -5.71
C VAL A 124 -10.38 -2.04 -5.34
N LEU A 125 -9.60 -2.86 -4.63
CA LEU A 125 -9.92 -4.25 -4.37
C LEU A 125 -9.96 -4.52 -2.87
N GLU A 126 -11.05 -5.12 -2.41
CA GLU A 126 -11.19 -5.65 -1.06
C GLU A 126 -10.96 -7.17 -1.11
N PRO A 127 -9.99 -7.73 -0.38
CA PRO A 127 -9.78 -9.18 -0.36
C PRO A 127 -10.83 -9.87 0.50
N ASP A 128 -11.31 -11.03 0.05
CA ASP A 128 -12.34 -11.81 0.76
C ASP A 128 -11.90 -12.28 2.15
N ASP A 129 -10.60 -12.52 2.34
CA ASP A 129 -10.01 -12.97 3.61
C ASP A 129 -9.52 -11.82 4.51
N GLY A 130 -9.65 -10.57 4.06
CA GLY A 130 -9.19 -9.40 4.81
C GLY A 130 -7.66 -9.24 4.90
N ILE A 131 -6.88 -9.95 4.08
CA ILE A 131 -5.41 -9.92 4.11
C ILE A 131 -4.84 -9.31 2.83
N ILE A 132 -3.95 -8.32 2.97
CA ILE A 132 -3.27 -7.65 1.85
C ILE A 132 -1.77 -7.73 2.08
N GLY A 133 -1.05 -8.36 1.14
CA GLY A 133 0.41 -8.32 1.06
C GLY A 133 0.88 -7.53 -0.14
N ILE A 134 1.71 -6.50 0.05
CA ILE A 134 2.33 -5.70 -1.02
C ILE A 134 3.84 -5.59 -0.83
N GLY A 135 4.55 -5.23 -1.91
CA GLY A 135 6.00 -5.06 -1.91
C GLY A 135 6.77 -6.32 -2.28
N SER A 136 8.10 -6.27 -2.14
CA SER A 136 9.01 -7.31 -2.63
C SER A 136 8.71 -8.70 -2.06
N GLY A 137 8.33 -8.78 -0.79
CA GLY A 137 7.96 -10.00 -0.09
C GLY A 137 6.46 -10.24 0.05
N GLY A 138 5.61 -9.45 -0.63
CA GLY A 138 4.16 -9.39 -0.37
C GLY A 138 3.47 -10.75 -0.44
N ASN A 139 3.75 -11.54 -1.48
CA ASN A 139 3.14 -12.86 -1.68
C ASN A 139 3.58 -13.89 -0.62
N TYR A 140 4.84 -13.84 -0.18
CA TYR A 140 5.33 -14.74 0.88
C TYR A 140 4.67 -14.41 2.22
N ALA A 141 4.59 -13.12 2.55
CA ALA A 141 3.91 -12.66 3.75
C ALA A 141 2.41 -13.01 3.72
N LEU A 142 1.76 -12.85 2.57
CA LEU A 142 0.35 -13.22 2.36
C LEU A 142 0.12 -14.72 2.56
N ALA A 143 0.96 -15.57 1.96
CA ALA A 143 0.85 -17.02 2.11
C ALA A 143 1.06 -17.47 3.56
N ALA A 144 2.07 -16.92 4.24
CA ALA A 144 2.34 -17.22 5.65
C ALA A 144 1.20 -16.74 6.55
N ALA A 145 0.67 -15.53 6.32
CA ALA A 145 -0.45 -15.00 7.07
C ALA A 145 -1.67 -15.91 6.93
N ARG A 146 -2.05 -16.28 5.71
CA ARG A 146 -3.17 -17.21 5.42
C ARG A 146 -3.02 -18.57 6.08
N ALA A 147 -1.79 -19.07 6.20
CA ALA A 147 -1.54 -20.35 6.85
C ALA A 147 -1.63 -20.27 8.39
N LEU A 148 -1.39 -19.09 8.97
CA LEU A 148 -1.36 -18.88 10.42
C LEU A 148 -2.66 -18.31 10.99
N ILE A 149 -3.39 -17.54 10.19
CA ILE A 149 -4.66 -16.97 10.59
C ILE A 149 -5.72 -18.07 10.54
N ASP A 150 -6.25 -18.45 11.71
CA ASP A 150 -7.50 -19.20 11.78
C ASP A 150 -8.60 -18.31 11.18
N LEU A 151 -8.97 -18.57 9.92
CA LEU A 151 -10.07 -17.89 9.22
C LEU A 151 -11.42 -18.53 9.55
#